data_AF-A0AAU0L596-F1
#
_entry.id   AF-A0AAU0L596-F1
#
_cell.length_a   1.000
_cell.length_b   1.000
_cell.length_c   1.000
_cell.angle_alpha   90.00
_cell.angle_beta   90.00
_cell.angle_gamma   90.00
#
_symmetry.space_group_name_H-M   'P 1'
#
loop_
_entity.id
_entity.type
_entity.pdbx_description
1 polymer ?
#
loop_
_entity_poly.entity_id
_entity_poly.type
_entity_poly.pdbx_seq_one_letter_code
_entity_poly.pdbx_strand_id
1 'polypeptide(L)' 'MFTKLKSLKYLRNFSNAEKVSVGFLSSAVFVAKIHQEGLRGRVAKNGPFITYPKRELLGFSESDIKMIKDSVLDHFDKLK' A
#
# COMPACT_ATOMS: atom_id res chain seq x y z
N MET A 1 1.65 -2.75 -13.75
CA MET A 1 2.77 -2.42 -12.83
C MET A 1 2.46 -2.71 -11.37
N PHE A 2 1.45 -2.05 -10.76
CA PHE A 2 1.08 -2.29 -9.35
C PHE A 2 0.73 -3.76 -9.05
N THR A 3 0.15 -4.48 -10.01
CA THR A 3 -0.08 -5.94 -9.94
C THR A 3 1.19 -6.74 -9.61
N LYS A 4 2.37 -6.24 -9.97
CA LYS A 4 3.66 -6.85 -9.64
C LYS A 4 4.18 -6.38 -8.28
N LEU A 5 4.02 -5.09 -7.98
CA LEU A 5 4.44 -4.50 -6.69
C LEU A 5 3.70 -5.10 -5.50
N LYS A 6 2.44 -5.53 -5.64
CA LYS A 6 1.69 -6.19 -4.55
C LYS A 6 2.23 -7.57 -4.13
N SER A 7 3.23 -8.12 -4.84
CA SER A 7 3.78 -9.44 -4.49
C SER A 7 4.66 -9.38 -3.23
N LEU A 8 4.68 -10.47 -2.46
CA LEU A 8 5.43 -10.58 -1.20
C LEU A 8 6.92 -10.25 -1.35
N LYS A 9 7.50 -10.48 -2.53
CA LYS A 9 8.90 -10.14 -2.85
C LYS A 9 9.23 -8.66 -2.62
N TYR A 10 8.25 -7.77 -2.75
CA TYR A 10 8.44 -6.33 -2.58
C TYR A 10 7.94 -5.80 -1.25
N LEU A 11 7.31 -6.63 -0.42
CA LEU A 11 6.74 -6.25 0.87
C LEU A 11 7.59 -6.79 2.03
N ARG A 12 7.62 -6.05 3.13
CA ARG A 12 8.21 -6.49 4.40
C ARG A 12 7.32 -6.12 5.56
N ASN A 13 7.21 -7.05 6.51
CA ASN A 13 6.61 -6.81 7.80
C ASN A 13 7.65 -6.14 8.72
N PHE A 14 7.24 -5.06 9.36
CA PHE A 14 7.96 -4.38 10.43
C PHE A 14 7.08 -4.43 11.67
N SER A 15 7.46 -5.25 12.64
CA SER A 15 6.75 -5.44 13.90
C SER A 15 7.67 -5.20 15.09
N ASN A 16 7.12 -4.61 16.15
CA ASN A 16 7.72 -4.58 17.49
C ASN A 16 6.63 -4.88 18.54
N ALA A 17 6.95 -4.75 19.83
CA ALA A 17 6.01 -5.05 20.91
C ALA A 17 4.75 -4.18 20.91
N GLU A 18 4.78 -3.00 20.28
CA GLU A 18 3.69 -2.02 20.33
C GLU A 18 2.92 -1.89 19.00
N LYS A 19 3.56 -2.21 17.87
CA LYS A 19 3.00 -1.96 16.54
C LYS A 19 3.46 -2.97 15.50
N VAL A 20 2.62 -3.13 14.48
CA VAL A 20 2.91 -3.88 13.27
C VAL A 20 2.61 -3.00 12.06
N SER A 21 3.44 -3.11 11.02
CA SER A 21 3.25 -2.41 9.76
C SER A 21 3.79 -3.25 8.61
N VAL A 22 3.22 -3.06 7.42
CA VAL A 22 3.70 -3.69 6.19
C VAL A 22 4.04 -2.59 5.20
N GLY A 23 5.24 -2.64 4.63
CA GLY A 23 5.73 -1.63 3.69
C GLY A 23 6.51 -2.23 2.55
N PHE A 24 6.83 -1.39 1.56
CA PHE A 24 7.68 -1.79 0.43
C PHE A 24 9.17 -1.85 0.81
N LEU A 25 9.96 -2.61 0.05
CA LEU A 25 11.42 -2.72 0.19
C LEU A 25 12.16 -1.98 -0.93
N SER A 26 13.32 -1.38 -0.60
CA SER A 26 14.28 -0.85 -1.58
C SER A 26 13.63 0.13 -2.58
N SER A 27 14.02 0.05 -3.87
CA SER A 27 13.50 0.89 -4.95
C SER A 27 11.99 0.78 -5.14
N ALA A 28 11.35 -0.31 -4.69
CA ALA A 28 9.90 -0.47 -4.77
C ALA A 28 9.17 0.58 -3.92
N VAL A 29 9.76 1.08 -2.83
CA VAL A 29 9.20 2.19 -2.03
C VAL A 29 9.06 3.44 -2.88
N PHE A 30 10.15 3.85 -3.55
CA PHE A 30 10.16 5.06 -4.38
C PHE A 30 9.21 4.93 -5.56
N VAL A 31 9.23 3.77 -6.20
CA VAL A 31 8.35 3.45 -7.31
C VAL A 31 6.88 3.54 -6.87
N ALA A 32 6.51 2.87 -5.78
CA ALA A 32 5.15 2.94 -5.25
C ALA A 32 4.76 4.38 -4.90
N LYS A 33 5.62 5.12 -4.19
CA LYS A 33 5.36 6.50 -3.78
C LYS A 33 5.16 7.44 -4.97
N ILE A 34 6.09 7.46 -5.93
CA ILE A 34 6.02 8.31 -7.12
C ILE A 34 4.70 8.10 -7.85
N HIS A 35 4.33 6.84 -8.04
CA HIS A 35 3.15 6.50 -8.82
C HIS A 35 1.84 6.62 -8.03
N GLN A 36 1.86 6.49 -6.71
CA GLN A 36 0.70 6.66 -5.84
C GLN A 36 0.36 8.14 -5.67
N GLU A 37 1.37 8.95 -5.38
CA GLU A 37 1.22 10.40 -5.10
C GLU A 37 1.27 11.26 -6.39
N GLY A 38 1.62 10.68 -7.54
CA GLY A 38 1.71 11.42 -8.80
C GLY A 38 2.95 12.32 -8.91
N LEU A 39 4.07 11.89 -8.33
CA LEU A 39 5.30 12.67 -8.29
C LEU A 39 6.06 12.60 -9.62
N ARG A 40 7.08 13.47 -9.73
CA ARG A 40 8.04 13.43 -10.83
C ARG A 40 9.01 12.25 -10.66
N GLY A 41 9.16 11.44 -11.70
CA GLY A 41 10.04 10.26 -11.68
C GLY A 41 10.66 9.97 -13.04
N ARG A 42 11.75 9.21 -13.03
CA ARG A 42 12.46 8.79 -14.26
C ARG A 42 11.78 7.57 -14.88
N VAL A 43 11.61 7.55 -16.21
CA VAL A 43 10.93 6.45 -16.92
C VAL A 43 11.82 5.20 -17.05
N ALA A 44 13.13 5.40 -17.24
CA ALA A 44 14.12 4.34 -17.40
C ALA A 44 15.51 4.79 -16.91
N LYS A 45 16.48 3.88 -16.81
CA LYS A 45 17.89 4.26 -16.55
C LYS A 45 18.34 5.23 -17.65
N ASN A 46 18.79 6.42 -17.26
CA ASN A 46 19.14 7.55 -18.13
C ASN A 46 18.01 8.08 -19.05
N GLY A 47 16.75 7.73 -18.78
CA GLY A 47 15.59 8.26 -19.50
C GLY A 47 15.12 9.63 -18.97
N PRO A 48 14.11 10.23 -19.62
CA PRO A 48 13.54 11.50 -19.20
C PRO A 48 12.80 11.38 -17.87
N PHE A 49 12.60 12.54 -17.22
CA PHE A 49 11.74 12.68 -16.06
C PHE A 49 10.35 13.16 -16.49
N ILE A 50 9.31 12.49 -16.00
CA ILE A 50 7.91 12.86 -16.22
C ILE A 50 7.18 12.97 -14.89
N THR A 51 6.10 13.74 -14.87
CA THR A 51 5.16 13.76 -13.74
C THR A 51 4.09 12.70 -13.99
N TYR A 52 3.92 11.77 -13.05
CA TYR A 52 2.91 10.72 -13.18
C TYR A 52 1.54 11.21 -12.72
N PRO A 53 0.44 10.70 -13.30
CA PRO A 53 -0.88 10.93 -12.72
C PRO A 53 -0.96 10.28 -11.33
N LYS A 54 -1.53 10.99 -10.37
CA LYS A 54 -1.82 10.49 -9.02
C LYS A 54 -2.85 9.37 -9.10
N ARG A 55 -2.66 8.32 -8.30
CA ARG A 55 -3.60 7.19 -8.21
C ARG A 55 -4.42 7.31 -6.94
N GLU A 56 -5.51 8.06 -7.03
CA GLU A 56 -6.42 8.22 -5.89
C GLU A 56 -7.11 6.90 -5.57
N LEU A 57 -7.07 6.51 -4.30
CA LEU A 57 -7.87 5.38 -3.83
C LEU A 57 -9.29 5.90 -3.61
N LEU A 58 -10.27 5.18 -4.15
CA LEU A 58 -11.64 5.31 -3.68
C LEU A 58 -11.59 4.83 -2.22
N GLY A 59 -11.58 5.79 -1.29
CA GLY A 59 -11.53 5.50 0.14
C GLY A 59 -12.73 4.66 0.57
N PHE A 60 -12.71 4.20 1.82
CA PHE A 60 -13.85 3.50 2.37
C PHE A 60 -14.96 4.48 2.72
N SER A 61 -16.20 4.14 2.36
CA SER A 61 -17.37 4.80 2.93
C SER A 61 -17.49 4.48 4.42
N GLU A 62 -18.28 5.26 5.16
CA GLU A 62 -18.53 4.97 6.58
C GLU A 62 -19.16 3.57 6.76
N SER A 63 -20.02 3.15 5.83
CA SER A 63 -20.59 1.79 5.81
C SER A 63 -19.53 0.71 5.60
N ASP A 64 -18.55 0.93 4.71
CA ASP A 64 -17.46 -0.03 4.47
C ASP A 64 -16.60 -0.18 5.74
N ILE A 65 -16.27 0.95 6.38
CA ILE A 65 -15.50 0.95 7.63
C ILE A 65 -16.24 0.17 8.73
N LYS A 66 -17.54 0.41 8.88
CA LYS A 66 -18.36 -0.30 9.85
C LYS A 66 -18.39 -1.81 9.56
N MET A 67 -18.62 -2.19 8.30
CA MET A 67 -18.64 -3.60 7.89
C MET A 67 -17.30 -4.31 8.18
N ILE A 68 -16.17 -3.68 7.85
CA ILE A 68 -14.84 -4.25 8.11
C ILE A 68 -14.61 -4.41 9.62
N LYS A 69 -14.95 -3.38 10.41
CA LYS A 69 -14.81 -3.41 11.86
C LYS A 69 -15.63 -4.54 12.49
N ASP A 70 -16.89 -4.63 12.12
CA ASP A 70 -17.81 -5.66 12.63
C ASP A 70 -17.29 -7.06 12.25
N SER A 71 -16.84 -7.25 11.01
CA SER A 71 -16.26 -8.53 10.55
C SER A 71 -15.00 -8.94 11.32
N VAL A 72 -14.16 -8.00 11.74
CA VAL A 72 -12.94 -8.30 12.52
C VAL A 72 -13.30 -8.67 13.96
N LEU A 73 -14.23 -7.96 14.58
CA LEU A 73 -14.68 -8.25 15.95
C LEU A 73 -15.37 -9.62 16.02
N ASP A 74 -16.25 -9.92 15.07
CA ASP A 74 -16.93 -11.22 14.96
C ASP A 74 -15.93 -12.38 14.83
N HIS A 75 -14.81 -12.17 14.13
CA HIS A 75 -13.78 -13.18 14.01
C HIS A 75 -13.11 -13.49 15.35
N PHE A 76 -12.85 -12.47 16.17
CA PHE A 76 -12.26 -12.66 17.50
C PHE A 76 -13.22 -13.30 18.49
N ASP A 77 -14.51 -12.99 18.43
CA ASP A 77 -15.49 -13.61 19.33
C ASP A 77 -15.72 -15.09 19.01
N LYS A 78 -15.58 -15.50 17.74
CA LYS A 78 -15.66 -16.91 17.32
C LYS A 78 -14.41 -17.75 17.64
N LEU A 79 -13.31 -17.12 18.05
CA LEU A 79 -12.09 -17.79 18.47
C LEU A 79 -12.07 -18.09 19.99
N LYS A 80 -13.10 -17.66 20.73
CA LYS A 80 -13.38 -18.11 22.09
C LYS A 80 -14.16 -19.42 22.05
#